data_AF-A0A3D8P7R1-F1
#
_entry.id   AF-A0A3D8P7R1-F1
#
_cell.length_a   1.000
_cell.length_b   1.000
_cell.length_c   1.000
_cell.angle_alpha   90.00
_cell.angle_beta   90.00
_cell.angle_gamma   90.00
#
_symmetry.space_group_name_H-M   'P 1'
#
loop_
_entity.id
_entity.type
_entity.pdbx_description
1 polymer ?
#
loop_
_entity_poly.entity_id
_entity_poly.type
_entity_poly.pdbx_seq_one_letter_code
_entity_poly.pdbx_strand_id
1 'polypeptide(L)'
;MLALLAVGAVAVWGADTVKLVVNGKEIKPDVPPVISGDRVLVPVRWVAEALKCRVDWDGRTSTVYISNDLERRLELLEKALAPATPRAAVEEWARGVQTRNGALQYALFSPELRQQKYADFASLGWVTSTSSPWVEKYGVIKEVSLPGGKWLYEVKFDLMTSTGPAGSQVMWVTVAPCDQHWCVANLEVDPVLEELQGRAADLLKEMYQHYQLLNLAINCLSFAREGKQAEAIFATQVHYRIGVASPSEWPVQKGRIRFLEENRSKLTPEQIRQVEEKIAFWDQELRRDMQQPEEANLFLKVVAELNDRGEVLPATVKFFYQDPLGNYLPFNKQDWPQFASAAELEQQGYDEMRQLVVW
;
A
#
# COMPACT_ATOMS: atom_id res chain seq x y z
N MET A 1 35.00 40.37 -69.76
CA MET A 1 35.15 40.33 -68.28
C MET A 1 34.21 39.23 -67.78
N LEU A 2 34.75 38.16 -67.20
CA LEU A 2 33.99 37.00 -66.71
C LEU A 2 32.95 37.42 -65.66
N ALA A 3 31.74 36.87 -65.73
CA ALA A 3 30.79 36.82 -64.62
C ALA A 3 30.53 35.35 -64.26
N LEU A 4 30.98 34.94 -63.07
CA LEU A 4 30.70 33.64 -62.48
C LEU A 4 29.20 33.51 -62.17
N LEU A 5 28.58 32.45 -62.68
CA LEU A 5 27.29 31.95 -62.20
C LEU A 5 27.55 30.99 -61.03
N ALA A 6 27.30 31.45 -59.81
CA ALA A 6 27.25 30.59 -58.64
C ALA A 6 25.92 29.82 -58.63
N VAL A 7 25.98 28.51 -58.87
CA VAL A 7 24.85 27.60 -58.66
C VAL A 7 24.75 27.34 -57.16
N GLY A 8 23.81 28.01 -56.50
CA GLY A 8 23.45 27.69 -55.12
C GLY A 8 22.72 26.34 -55.09
N ALA A 9 23.34 25.33 -54.49
CA ALA A 9 22.64 24.11 -54.12
C ALA A 9 21.60 24.45 -53.05
N VAL A 10 20.32 24.34 -53.40
CA VAL A 10 19.24 24.40 -52.41
C VAL A 10 19.26 23.07 -51.65
N ALA A 11 19.65 23.11 -50.38
CA ALA A 11 19.40 21.99 -49.49
C ALA A 11 17.88 21.85 -49.30
N VAL A 12 17.31 20.74 -49.75
CA VAL A 12 15.94 20.35 -49.39
C VAL A 12 15.99 19.84 -47.96
N TRP A 13 15.49 20.62 -47.01
CA TRP A 13 15.28 20.17 -45.64
C TRP A 13 14.04 19.26 -45.65
N GLY A 14 14.24 17.97 -45.40
CA GLY A 14 13.13 17.02 -45.28
C GLY A 14 12.23 17.44 -44.13
N ALA A 15 10.93 17.59 -44.40
CA ALA A 15 9.94 17.86 -43.38
C ALA A 15 9.94 16.72 -42.35
N ASP A 16 10.01 17.05 -41.06
CA ASP A 16 9.88 16.07 -39.99
C ASP A 16 8.56 15.30 -40.16
N THR A 17 8.67 14.00 -40.42
CA THR A 17 7.50 13.14 -40.58
C THR A 17 6.84 12.92 -39.22
N VAL A 18 5.57 13.27 -39.12
CA VAL A 18 4.78 13.05 -37.90
C VAL A 18 4.65 11.54 -37.67
N LYS A 19 5.24 11.05 -36.57
CA LYS A 19 5.20 9.64 -36.19
C LYS A 19 3.91 9.33 -35.44
N LEU A 20 3.32 8.17 -35.73
CA LEU A 20 2.18 7.64 -35.00
C LEU A 20 2.66 6.56 -34.01
N VAL A 21 2.48 6.77 -32.71
CA VAL A 21 2.85 5.82 -31.66
C VAL A 21 1.63 5.51 -30.80
N VAL A 22 1.27 4.23 -30.70
CA VAL A 22 0.14 3.76 -29.87
C VAL A 22 0.67 2.70 -28.91
N ASN A 23 0.40 2.86 -27.60
CA ASN A 23 0.87 1.97 -26.54
C ASN A 23 2.39 1.69 -26.61
N GLY A 24 3.19 2.72 -26.87
CA GLY A 24 4.65 2.63 -26.96
C GLY A 24 5.19 1.99 -28.25
N LYS A 25 4.31 1.61 -29.19
CA LYS A 25 4.69 1.02 -30.47
C LYS A 25 4.45 1.99 -31.63
N GLU A 26 5.49 2.22 -32.45
CA GLU A 26 5.36 2.99 -33.69
C GLU A 26 4.55 2.21 -34.73
N ILE A 27 3.58 2.89 -35.34
CA ILE A 27 2.70 2.37 -36.37
C ILE A 27 2.99 3.12 -37.67
N LYS A 28 3.12 2.37 -38.76
CA LYS A 28 3.38 2.90 -40.10
C LYS A 28 2.11 2.80 -40.94
N PRO A 29 1.24 3.82 -40.93
CA PRO A 29 0.08 3.82 -41.78
C PRO A 29 0.46 3.94 -43.25
N ASP A 30 -0.40 3.44 -44.13
CA ASP A 30 -0.32 3.59 -45.58
C ASP A 30 -0.47 5.05 -46.04
N VAL A 31 -1.24 5.84 -45.29
CA VAL A 31 -1.34 7.29 -45.44
C VAL A 31 -0.64 7.95 -44.24
N PRO A 32 0.41 8.77 -44.43
CA PRO A 32 1.09 9.41 -43.31
C PRO A 32 0.17 10.42 -42.61
N PRO A 33 0.30 10.63 -41.29
CA PRO A 33 -0.38 11.72 -40.61
C PRO A 33 -0.03 13.08 -41.25
N VAL A 34 -1.02 13.97 -41.32
CA VAL A 34 -0.86 15.29 -41.97
C VAL A 34 -1.21 16.39 -40.98
N ILE A 35 -0.42 17.45 -40.95
CA ILE A 35 -0.76 18.67 -40.21
C ILE A 35 -1.72 19.49 -41.07
N SER A 36 -2.92 19.76 -40.55
CA SER A 36 -3.94 20.58 -41.20
C SER A 36 -4.38 21.67 -40.25
N GLY A 37 -3.93 22.91 -40.51
CA GLY A 37 -4.12 24.03 -39.59
C GLY A 37 -3.41 23.80 -38.26
N ASP A 38 -4.15 23.85 -37.16
CA ASP A 38 -3.70 23.61 -35.79
C ASP A 38 -3.88 22.15 -35.32
N ARG A 39 -4.29 21.24 -36.21
CA ARG A 39 -4.57 19.83 -35.90
C ARG A 39 -3.70 18.87 -36.68
N VAL A 40 -3.44 17.71 -36.10
CA VAL A 40 -2.87 16.55 -36.81
C VAL A 40 -4.01 15.61 -37.20
N LEU A 41 -4.15 15.34 -38.49
CA LEU A 41 -5.08 14.34 -39.01
C LEU A 41 -4.36 12.99 -39.07
N VAL A 42 -4.93 12.00 -38.41
CA VAL A 42 -4.42 10.64 -38.35
C VAL A 42 -5.37 9.65 -39.05
N PRO A 43 -4.86 8.62 -39.74
CA PRO A 43 -5.69 7.58 -40.31
C PRO A 43 -6.44 6.80 -39.22
N VAL A 44 -7.76 6.99 -39.15
CA VAL A 44 -8.61 6.44 -38.07
C VAL A 44 -8.53 4.92 -37.96
N ARG A 45 -8.48 4.19 -39.09
CA ARG A 45 -8.40 2.72 -39.11
C ARG A 45 -7.17 2.20 -38.36
N TRP A 46 -6.01 2.77 -38.67
CA TRP A 46 -4.74 2.36 -38.07
C TRP A 46 -4.70 2.61 -36.57
N VAL A 47 -5.26 3.73 -36.11
CA VAL A 47 -5.37 4.02 -34.67
C VAL A 47 -6.36 3.06 -34.00
N ALA A 48 -7.55 2.89 -34.57
CA ALA A 48 -8.60 2.05 -34.00
C ALA A 48 -8.21 0.57 -33.92
N GLU A 49 -7.63 0.00 -34.99
CA GLU A 49 -7.18 -1.40 -35.00
C GLU A 49 -6.00 -1.64 -34.04
N ALA A 50 -5.13 -0.65 -33.88
CA ALA A 50 -4.07 -0.70 -32.87
C ALA A 50 -4.61 -0.75 -31.44
N LEU A 51 -5.75 -0.09 -31.22
CA LEU A 51 -6.54 -0.13 -29.98
C LEU A 51 -7.47 -1.36 -29.91
N LYS A 52 -7.30 -2.33 -30.81
CA LYS A 52 -8.07 -3.59 -30.88
C LYS A 52 -9.54 -3.42 -31.27
N CYS A 53 -9.90 -2.28 -31.84
CA CYS A 53 -11.23 -2.08 -32.41
C CYS A 53 -11.31 -2.66 -33.83
N ARG A 54 -12.50 -3.11 -34.19
CA ARG A 54 -12.89 -3.42 -35.56
C ARG A 54 -13.40 -2.15 -36.24
N VAL A 55 -13.05 -1.96 -37.51
CA VAL A 55 -13.47 -0.81 -38.32
C VAL A 55 -14.19 -1.30 -39.57
N ASP A 56 -15.47 -0.96 -39.69
CA ASP A 56 -16.30 -1.23 -40.86
C ASP A 56 -16.65 0.09 -41.58
N TRP A 57 -16.83 0.04 -42.90
CA TRP A 57 -17.20 1.19 -43.73
C TRP A 57 -18.50 0.92 -44.48
N ASP A 58 -19.48 1.81 -44.32
CA ASP A 58 -20.67 1.86 -45.16
C ASP A 58 -20.50 2.92 -46.25
N GLY A 59 -20.24 2.45 -47.47
CA GLY A 59 -20.07 3.32 -48.64
C GLY A 59 -21.36 3.96 -49.16
N ARG A 60 -22.54 3.53 -48.70
CA ARG A 60 -23.82 4.13 -49.12
C ARG A 60 -24.12 5.40 -48.33
N THR A 61 -23.77 5.41 -47.05
CA THR A 61 -24.01 6.54 -46.13
C THR A 61 -22.73 7.30 -45.81
N SER A 62 -21.59 6.88 -46.35
CA SER A 62 -20.27 7.40 -46.02
C SER A 62 -19.98 7.37 -44.51
N THR A 63 -20.33 6.26 -43.85
CA THR A 63 -20.23 6.10 -42.39
C THR A 63 -19.15 5.10 -42.00
N VAL A 64 -18.29 5.48 -41.05
CA VAL A 64 -17.32 4.58 -40.41
C VAL A 64 -17.93 4.05 -39.11
N TYR A 65 -17.97 2.73 -38.95
CA TYR A 65 -18.34 2.07 -37.69
C TYR A 65 -17.07 1.56 -37.01
N ILE A 66 -16.87 1.96 -35.76
CA ILE A 66 -15.76 1.48 -34.93
C ILE A 66 -16.39 0.75 -33.74
N SER A 67 -16.01 -0.52 -33.55
CA SER A 67 -16.55 -1.35 -32.48
C SER A 67 -15.44 -2.08 -31.75
N ASN A 68 -15.59 -2.24 -30.44
CA ASN A 68 -14.72 -3.08 -29.64
C ASN A 68 -15.54 -4.29 -29.15
N ASP A 69 -15.36 -5.43 -29.84
CA ASP A 69 -16.11 -6.66 -29.54
C ASP A 69 -15.89 -7.14 -28.10
N LEU A 70 -14.70 -6.90 -27.54
CA LEU A 70 -14.38 -7.29 -26.17
C LEU A 70 -15.16 -6.44 -25.18
N GLU A 71 -15.13 -5.11 -25.32
CA GLU A 71 -15.92 -4.19 -24.47
C GLU A 71 -17.41 -4.50 -24.56
N ARG A 72 -17.94 -4.76 -25.76
CA ARG A 72 -19.36 -5.09 -25.92
C ARG A 72 -19.72 -6.42 -25.24
N ARG A 73 -18.86 -7.44 -25.35
CA ARG A 73 -19.08 -8.73 -24.67
C ARG A 73 -19.02 -8.57 -23.14
N LEU A 74 -18.10 -7.75 -22.64
CA LEU A 74 -17.98 -7.43 -21.22
C LEU A 74 -19.22 -6.71 -20.71
N GLU A 75 -19.67 -5.66 -21.39
CA GLU A 75 -20.89 -4.92 -21.03
C GLU A 75 -22.12 -5.84 -20.93
N LEU A 76 -22.30 -6.73 -21.91
CA LEU A 76 -23.42 -7.69 -21.90
C LEU A 76 -23.29 -8.72 -20.78
N LEU A 77 -22.07 -9.17 -20.46
CA LEU A 77 -21.82 -10.09 -19.36
C LEU A 77 -22.07 -9.41 -18.01
N GLU A 78 -21.58 -8.20 -17.80
CA GLU A 78 -21.82 -7.41 -16.59
C GLU A 78 -23.32 -7.18 -16.38
N LYS A 79 -24.04 -6.84 -17.46
CA LYS A 79 -25.50 -6.70 -17.42
C LYS A 79 -26.21 -8.00 -17.04
N ALA A 80 -25.75 -9.14 -17.53
CA ALA A 80 -26.33 -10.45 -17.19
C ALA A 80 -26.05 -10.86 -15.73
N LEU A 81 -24.93 -10.41 -15.16
CA LEU A 81 -24.55 -10.62 -13.76
C LEU A 81 -25.14 -9.57 -12.81
N ALA A 82 -25.74 -8.52 -13.34
CA ALA A 82 -26.20 -7.38 -12.55
C ALA A 82 -27.32 -7.80 -11.57
N PRO A 83 -27.10 -7.62 -10.27
CA PRO A 83 -28.00 -8.14 -9.24
C PRO A 83 -29.30 -7.32 -9.17
N ALA A 84 -30.44 -8.01 -9.12
CA ALA A 84 -31.76 -7.38 -9.07
C ALA A 84 -32.15 -6.86 -7.67
N THR A 85 -31.47 -7.31 -6.61
CA THR A 85 -31.75 -6.92 -5.23
C THR A 85 -30.47 -6.48 -4.52
N PRO A 86 -30.55 -5.63 -3.49
CA PRO A 86 -29.35 -5.22 -2.76
C PRO A 86 -28.68 -6.40 -2.06
N ARG A 87 -29.49 -7.37 -1.58
CA ARG A 87 -29.01 -8.59 -0.96
C ARG A 87 -28.21 -9.46 -1.93
N ALA A 88 -28.73 -9.66 -3.15
CA ALA A 88 -28.02 -10.40 -4.19
C ALA A 88 -26.69 -9.72 -4.54
N ALA A 89 -26.64 -8.38 -4.57
CA ALA A 89 -25.41 -7.65 -4.88
C ALA A 89 -24.29 -7.92 -3.87
N VAL A 90 -24.58 -7.86 -2.57
CA VAL A 90 -23.56 -8.11 -1.53
C VAL A 90 -23.13 -9.57 -1.49
N GLU A 91 -24.06 -10.52 -1.68
CA GLU A 91 -23.73 -11.96 -1.68
C GLU A 91 -22.89 -12.34 -2.90
N GLU A 92 -23.24 -11.82 -4.07
CA GLU A 92 -22.49 -12.03 -5.31
C GLU A 92 -21.08 -11.44 -5.23
N TRP A 93 -20.94 -10.27 -4.61
CA TRP A 93 -19.64 -9.66 -4.34
C TRP A 93 -18.82 -10.48 -3.34
N ALA A 94 -19.44 -10.93 -2.25
CA ALA A 94 -18.79 -11.78 -1.24
C ALA A 94 -18.35 -13.13 -1.83
N ARG A 95 -19.12 -13.69 -2.77
CA ARG A 95 -18.70 -14.86 -3.56
C ARG A 95 -17.46 -14.55 -4.39
N GLY A 96 -17.40 -13.38 -5.00
CA GLY A 96 -16.20 -12.90 -5.70
C GLY A 96 -14.97 -12.86 -4.78
N VAL A 97 -15.12 -12.39 -3.54
CA VAL A 97 -14.06 -12.41 -2.52
C VAL A 97 -13.64 -13.85 -2.21
N GLN A 98 -14.59 -14.75 -1.93
CA GLN A 98 -14.32 -16.16 -1.61
C GLN A 98 -13.59 -16.90 -2.74
N THR A 99 -14.03 -16.66 -3.97
CA THR A 99 -13.48 -17.33 -5.17
C THR A 99 -12.24 -16.63 -5.72
N ARG A 100 -11.77 -15.57 -5.07
CA ARG A 100 -10.61 -14.75 -5.49
C ARG A 100 -10.79 -14.14 -6.88
N ASN A 101 -12.04 -13.91 -7.27
CA ASN A 101 -12.40 -13.36 -8.56
C ASN A 101 -12.55 -11.84 -8.44
N GLY A 102 -11.47 -11.12 -8.69
CA GLY A 102 -11.44 -9.65 -8.64
C GLY A 102 -12.24 -9.02 -9.78
N ALA A 103 -12.30 -9.65 -10.95
CA ALA A 103 -13.10 -9.18 -12.07
C ALA A 103 -14.61 -9.19 -11.73
N LEU A 104 -15.09 -10.26 -11.07
CA LEU A 104 -16.47 -10.33 -10.59
C LEU A 104 -16.78 -9.24 -9.56
N GLN A 105 -15.91 -9.07 -8.56
CA GLN A 105 -16.08 -8.01 -7.56
C GLN A 105 -16.14 -6.63 -8.21
N TYR A 106 -15.22 -6.36 -9.14
CA TYR A 106 -15.16 -5.10 -9.88
C TYR A 106 -16.40 -4.85 -10.75
N ALA A 107 -16.90 -5.88 -11.42
CA ALA A 107 -18.13 -5.82 -12.21
C ALA A 107 -19.37 -5.43 -11.37
N LEU A 108 -19.36 -5.72 -10.06
CA LEU A 108 -20.46 -5.38 -9.16
C LEU A 108 -20.33 -3.99 -8.54
N PHE A 109 -19.20 -3.31 -8.74
CA PHE A 109 -18.98 -1.96 -8.22
C PHE A 109 -19.79 -0.91 -9.00
N SER A 110 -20.25 0.11 -8.28
CA SER A 110 -20.75 1.36 -8.85
C SER A 110 -19.69 2.03 -9.75
N PRO A 111 -20.08 2.86 -10.73
CA PRO A 111 -19.14 3.58 -11.58
C PRO A 111 -18.07 4.36 -10.79
N GLU A 112 -18.45 4.99 -9.68
CA GLU A 112 -17.56 5.75 -8.82
C GLU A 112 -16.55 4.84 -8.11
N LEU A 113 -17.02 3.73 -7.53
CA LEU A 113 -16.15 2.78 -6.84
C LEU A 113 -15.21 2.05 -7.82
N ARG A 114 -15.68 1.77 -9.04
CA ARG A 114 -14.84 1.24 -10.14
C ARG A 114 -13.68 2.17 -10.45
N GLN A 115 -13.90 3.47 -10.50
CA GLN A 115 -12.84 4.45 -10.74
C GLN A 115 -11.82 4.44 -9.58
N GLN A 116 -12.31 4.40 -8.34
CA GLN A 116 -11.46 4.40 -7.15
C GLN A 116 -10.61 3.13 -7.03
N LYS A 117 -11.16 1.97 -7.38
CA LYS A 117 -10.55 0.66 -7.14
C LYS A 117 -9.83 0.05 -8.35
N TYR A 118 -9.86 0.71 -9.51
CA TYR A 118 -9.26 0.14 -10.73
C TYR A 118 -7.77 -0.19 -10.56
N ALA A 119 -6.97 0.75 -10.04
CA ALA A 119 -5.53 0.54 -9.86
C ALA A 119 -5.23 -0.62 -8.90
N ASP A 120 -5.96 -0.70 -7.78
CA ASP A 120 -5.83 -1.76 -6.79
C ASP A 120 -6.05 -3.13 -7.45
N PHE A 121 -7.18 -3.31 -8.15
CA PHE A 121 -7.55 -4.58 -8.77
C PHE A 121 -6.68 -4.95 -9.96
N ALA A 122 -6.31 -3.97 -10.79
CA ALA A 122 -5.44 -4.18 -11.94
C ALA A 122 -4.03 -4.60 -11.52
N SER A 123 -3.48 -4.00 -10.45
CA SER A 123 -2.16 -4.36 -9.91
C SER A 123 -2.09 -5.81 -9.42
N LEU A 124 -3.22 -6.37 -8.99
CA LEU A 124 -3.39 -7.75 -8.56
C LEU A 124 -3.69 -8.72 -9.72
N GLY A 125 -3.67 -8.24 -10.97
CA GLY A 125 -4.04 -9.06 -12.12
C GLY A 125 -5.48 -9.61 -12.04
N TRP A 126 -6.38 -8.89 -11.37
CA TRP A 126 -7.78 -9.28 -11.15
C TRP A 126 -7.99 -10.53 -10.30
N VAL A 127 -6.97 -10.97 -9.56
CA VAL A 127 -7.06 -12.06 -8.58
C VAL A 127 -6.84 -11.47 -7.18
N THR A 128 -7.91 -11.42 -6.38
CA THR A 128 -7.88 -10.79 -5.05
C THR A 128 -7.62 -11.80 -3.94
N SER A 129 -7.26 -11.32 -2.74
CA SER A 129 -6.99 -12.14 -1.54
C SER A 129 -5.78 -13.06 -1.69
N THR A 130 -5.41 -13.76 -0.61
CA THR A 130 -4.27 -14.68 -0.59
C THR A 130 -4.74 -16.14 -0.66
N SER A 131 -3.80 -17.06 -0.87
CA SER A 131 -4.08 -18.50 -0.77
C SER A 131 -4.10 -19.00 0.68
N SER A 132 -3.62 -18.21 1.64
CA SER A 132 -3.66 -18.50 3.07
C SER A 132 -3.43 -17.18 3.84
N PRO A 133 -4.33 -16.78 4.74
CA PRO A 133 -5.65 -17.37 4.95
C PRO A 133 -6.57 -17.19 3.72
N TRP A 134 -7.33 -18.22 3.35
CA TRP A 134 -8.42 -18.11 2.36
C TRP A 134 -9.77 -18.00 3.06
N VAL A 135 -10.76 -17.46 2.36
CA VAL A 135 -12.15 -17.45 2.82
C VAL A 135 -12.75 -18.83 2.62
N GLU A 136 -13.06 -19.52 3.71
CA GLU A 136 -13.73 -20.82 3.67
C GLU A 136 -15.23 -20.66 3.47
N LYS A 137 -15.83 -19.74 4.24
CA LYS A 137 -17.26 -19.42 4.16
C LYS A 137 -17.51 -17.95 4.46
N TYR A 138 -18.64 -17.45 3.99
CA TYR A 138 -19.09 -16.10 4.29
C TYR A 138 -20.58 -16.09 4.64
N GLY A 139 -21.01 -15.03 5.32
CA GLY A 139 -22.41 -14.78 5.61
C GLY A 139 -22.66 -13.32 5.97
N VAL A 140 -23.79 -12.79 5.53
CA VAL A 140 -24.26 -11.49 6.00
C VAL A 140 -24.81 -11.67 7.41
N ILE A 141 -24.22 -10.97 8.37
CA ILE A 141 -24.58 -11.04 9.80
C ILE A 141 -25.47 -9.88 10.24
N LYS A 142 -25.52 -8.79 9.46
CA LYS A 142 -26.40 -7.64 9.70
C LYS A 142 -26.73 -6.92 8.40
N GLU A 143 -27.94 -6.36 8.34
CA GLU A 143 -28.40 -5.49 7.27
C GLU A 143 -29.13 -4.27 7.85
N VAL A 144 -28.83 -3.10 7.31
CA VAL A 144 -29.39 -1.82 7.76
C VAL A 144 -29.81 -1.01 6.54
N SER A 145 -31.08 -0.60 6.48
CA SER A 145 -31.54 0.32 5.44
C SER A 145 -31.04 1.73 5.72
N LEU A 146 -30.53 2.40 4.68
CA LEU A 146 -30.00 3.76 4.71
C LEU A 146 -30.84 4.71 3.84
N PRO A 147 -30.76 6.03 4.07
CA PRO A 147 -31.41 7.02 3.21
C PRO A 147 -31.02 6.88 1.73
N GLY A 148 -31.93 7.30 0.83
CA GLY A 148 -31.70 7.21 -0.62
C GLY A 148 -31.80 5.80 -1.19
N GLY A 149 -32.48 4.88 -0.48
CA GLY A 149 -32.67 3.49 -0.91
C GLY A 149 -31.40 2.64 -0.80
N LYS A 150 -30.38 3.10 -0.08
CA LYS A 150 -29.13 2.37 0.13
C LYS A 150 -29.28 1.32 1.23
N TRP A 151 -28.35 0.38 1.27
CA TRP A 151 -28.27 -0.65 2.30
C TRP A 151 -26.84 -0.83 2.76
N LEU A 152 -26.63 -0.92 4.07
CA LEU A 152 -25.36 -1.30 4.68
C LEU A 152 -25.45 -2.74 5.16
N TYR A 153 -24.48 -3.55 4.75
CA TYR A 153 -24.36 -4.95 5.14
C TYR A 153 -23.07 -5.17 5.92
N GLU A 154 -23.15 -5.96 6.99
CA GLU A 154 -21.98 -6.52 7.66
C GLU A 154 -21.79 -7.95 7.16
N VAL A 155 -20.71 -8.18 6.41
CA VAL A 155 -20.40 -9.48 5.81
C VAL A 155 -19.25 -10.11 6.58
N LYS A 156 -19.52 -11.22 7.26
CA LYS A 156 -18.52 -12.01 7.95
C LYS A 156 -17.92 -13.03 7.00
N PHE A 157 -16.60 -13.11 6.96
CA PHE A 157 -15.79 -14.11 6.28
C PHE A 157 -15.09 -14.96 7.33
N ASP A 158 -15.33 -16.26 7.35
CA ASP A 158 -14.55 -17.19 8.17
C ASP A 158 -13.35 -17.67 7.35
N LEU A 159 -12.17 -17.54 7.95
CA LEU A 159 -10.89 -17.76 7.30
C LEU A 159 -10.32 -19.14 7.64
N MET A 160 -9.51 -19.69 6.73
CA MET A 160 -8.87 -20.98 6.87
C MET A 160 -7.43 -20.92 6.36
N THR A 161 -6.52 -21.63 7.02
CA THR A 161 -5.16 -21.91 6.54
C THR A 161 -4.99 -23.42 6.32
N SER A 162 -3.84 -23.82 5.80
CA SER A 162 -3.49 -25.24 5.68
C SER A 162 -3.41 -25.98 7.02
N THR A 163 -3.33 -25.24 8.14
CA THR A 163 -3.20 -25.79 9.49
C THR A 163 -4.48 -25.67 10.32
N GLY A 164 -5.54 -25.04 9.80
CA GLY A 164 -6.85 -24.96 10.43
C GLY A 164 -7.52 -23.59 10.34
N PRO A 165 -8.60 -23.37 11.10
CA PRO A 165 -9.33 -22.11 11.11
C PRO A 165 -8.43 -20.93 11.48
N ALA A 166 -8.56 -19.82 10.74
CA ALA A 166 -7.73 -18.62 10.87
C ALA A 166 -8.53 -17.41 11.38
N GLY A 167 -9.57 -17.67 12.16
CA GLY A 167 -10.47 -16.63 12.67
C GLY A 167 -11.46 -16.14 11.62
N SER A 168 -11.94 -14.91 11.80
CA SER A 168 -12.91 -14.28 10.91
C SER A 168 -12.58 -12.82 10.66
N GLN A 169 -13.05 -12.30 9.53
CA GLN A 169 -13.02 -10.89 9.18
C GLN A 169 -14.43 -10.41 8.88
N VAL A 170 -14.78 -9.18 9.26
CA VAL A 170 -16.04 -8.54 8.86
C VAL A 170 -15.72 -7.39 7.90
N MET A 171 -16.52 -7.25 6.85
CA MET A 171 -16.49 -6.09 5.96
C MET A 171 -17.85 -5.40 5.93
N TRP A 172 -17.83 -4.07 5.89
CA TRP A 172 -19.00 -3.22 5.80
C TRP A 172 -19.20 -2.84 4.33
N VAL A 173 -20.32 -3.26 3.76
CA VAL A 173 -20.58 -3.12 2.32
C VAL A 173 -21.83 -2.27 2.15
N THR A 174 -21.66 -1.07 1.61
CA THR A 174 -22.80 -0.26 1.21
C THR A 174 -23.18 -0.62 -0.22
N VAL A 175 -24.44 -0.99 -0.43
CA VAL A 175 -25.05 -1.26 -1.72
C VAL A 175 -26.04 -0.15 -2.05
N ALA A 176 -26.03 0.32 -3.30
CA ALA A 176 -26.92 1.37 -3.79
C ALA A 176 -27.60 0.98 -5.12
N PRO A 177 -28.71 1.64 -5.49
CA PRO A 177 -29.26 1.53 -6.83
C PRO A 177 -28.26 2.04 -7.88
N CYS A 178 -28.06 1.27 -8.95
CA CYS A 178 -27.31 1.65 -10.16
C CYS A 178 -28.19 1.36 -11.38
N ASP A 179 -28.82 2.40 -11.94
CA ASP A 179 -29.80 2.31 -13.01
C ASP A 179 -30.96 1.34 -12.70
N GLN A 180 -31.00 0.19 -13.37
CA GLN A 180 -32.04 -0.85 -13.23
C GLN A 180 -31.59 -2.01 -12.32
N HIS A 181 -30.42 -1.92 -11.70
CA HIS A 181 -29.84 -2.99 -10.88
C HIS A 181 -29.24 -2.42 -9.59
N TRP A 182 -28.60 -3.27 -8.80
CA TRP A 182 -27.89 -2.88 -7.59
C TRP A 182 -26.40 -3.03 -7.76
N CYS A 183 -25.64 -2.19 -7.05
CA CYS A 183 -24.20 -2.17 -7.13
C CYS A 183 -23.60 -1.96 -5.74
N VAL A 184 -22.42 -2.51 -5.52
CA VAL A 184 -21.60 -2.19 -4.36
C VAL A 184 -21.05 -0.78 -4.55
N ALA A 185 -21.49 0.13 -3.69
CA ALA A 185 -21.21 1.55 -3.76
C ALA A 185 -20.07 1.98 -2.83
N ASN A 186 -19.88 1.27 -1.72
CA ASN A 186 -18.77 1.52 -0.80
C ASN A 186 -18.30 0.22 -0.13
N LEU A 187 -17.00 0.14 0.11
CA LEU A 187 -16.38 -0.87 0.95
C LEU A 187 -15.75 -0.15 2.12
N GLU A 188 -16.42 -0.20 3.27
CA GLU A 188 -15.96 0.45 4.50
C GLU A 188 -15.09 -0.54 5.27
N VAL A 189 -13.90 -0.05 5.63
CA VAL A 189 -13.13 -0.63 6.73
C VAL A 189 -13.82 -0.19 8.00
N ASP A 190 -13.97 -1.10 8.98
CA ASP A 190 -14.53 -0.72 10.28
C ASP A 190 -13.73 0.47 10.85
N PRO A 191 -14.36 1.59 11.21
CA PRO A 191 -13.65 2.72 11.81
C PRO A 191 -12.86 2.32 13.06
N VAL A 192 -13.32 1.32 13.81
CA VAL A 192 -12.60 0.75 14.95
C VAL A 192 -11.34 0.02 14.47
N LEU A 193 -11.43 -0.79 13.41
CA LEU A 193 -10.26 -1.47 12.85
C LEU A 193 -9.22 -0.45 12.34
N GLU A 194 -9.68 0.56 11.61
CA GLU A 194 -8.82 1.65 11.13
C GLU A 194 -8.15 2.38 12.30
N GLU A 195 -8.89 2.69 13.36
CA GLU A 195 -8.33 3.29 14.57
C GLU A 195 -7.30 2.36 15.23
N LEU A 196 -7.60 1.08 15.45
CA LEU A 196 -6.66 0.13 16.07
C LEU A 196 -5.39 -0.06 15.23
N GLN A 197 -5.52 -0.06 13.90
CA GLN A 197 -4.39 -0.11 12.97
C GLN A 197 -3.55 1.17 13.06
N GLY A 198 -4.19 2.34 13.17
CA GLY A 198 -3.54 3.62 13.43
C GLY A 198 -2.76 3.62 14.76
N ARG A 199 -3.35 3.09 15.84
CA ARG A 199 -2.68 2.93 17.13
C ARG A 199 -1.46 2.01 17.05
N ALA A 200 -1.55 0.92 16.29
CA ALA A 200 -0.40 0.05 16.02
C ALA A 200 0.69 0.78 15.24
N ALA A 201 0.32 1.59 14.24
CA ALA A 201 1.26 2.41 13.48
C ALA A 201 1.98 3.44 14.36
N ASP A 202 1.24 4.11 15.25
CA ASP A 202 1.81 5.10 16.17
C ASP A 202 2.79 4.44 17.16
N LEU A 203 2.44 3.27 17.72
CA LEU A 203 3.35 2.50 18.58
C LEU A 203 4.65 2.15 17.85
N LEU A 204 4.56 1.66 16.61
CA LEU A 204 5.74 1.29 15.83
C LEU A 204 6.58 2.51 15.45
N LYS A 205 5.96 3.64 15.07
CA LYS A 205 6.70 4.89 14.80
C LYS A 205 7.43 5.39 16.05
N GLU A 206 6.82 5.27 17.22
CA GLU A 206 7.47 5.61 18.50
C GLU A 206 8.62 4.64 18.80
N MET A 207 8.42 3.34 18.58
CA MET A 207 9.47 2.33 18.75
C MET A 207 10.68 2.61 17.83
N TYR A 208 10.46 3.11 16.61
CA TYR A 208 11.54 3.42 15.66
C TYR A 208 11.88 4.92 15.58
N GLN A 209 11.58 5.71 16.61
CA GLN A 209 11.72 7.18 16.59
C GLN A 209 13.15 7.68 16.31
N HIS A 210 14.18 6.89 16.62
CA HIS A 210 15.59 7.25 16.38
C HIS A 210 16.10 6.80 15.01
N TYR A 211 15.32 6.02 14.28
CA TYR A 211 15.68 5.45 12.99
C TYR A 211 15.02 6.21 11.84
N GLN A 212 15.61 6.10 10.65
CA GLN A 212 14.90 6.48 9.43
C GLN A 212 13.98 5.33 9.02
N LEU A 213 12.68 5.53 9.16
CA LEU A 213 11.67 4.61 8.65
C LEU A 213 11.61 4.70 7.11
N LEU A 214 11.83 3.57 6.45
CA LEU A 214 11.83 3.45 4.98
C LEU A 214 10.47 2.97 4.47
N ASN A 215 9.90 1.97 5.15
CA ASN A 215 8.58 1.44 4.86
C ASN A 215 7.94 0.89 6.15
N LEU A 216 6.61 1.00 6.23
CA LEU A 216 5.82 0.43 7.32
C LEU A 216 4.56 -0.18 6.72
N ALA A 217 4.46 -1.51 6.77
CA ALA A 217 3.27 -2.24 6.38
C ALA A 217 2.62 -2.86 7.63
N ILE A 218 1.30 -2.73 7.75
CA ILE A 218 0.50 -3.28 8.84
C ILE A 218 -0.67 -4.00 8.22
N ASN A 219 -0.66 -5.33 8.26
CA ASN A 219 -1.67 -6.16 7.62
C ASN A 219 -2.58 -6.76 8.70
N CYS A 220 -3.88 -6.47 8.65
CA CYS A 220 -4.85 -7.09 9.55
C CYS A 220 -5.00 -8.58 9.23
N LEU A 221 -4.71 -9.45 10.20
CA LEU A 221 -4.92 -10.89 10.10
C LEU A 221 -6.30 -11.31 10.62
N SER A 222 -6.77 -10.63 11.67
CA SER A 222 -8.10 -10.85 12.23
C SER A 222 -8.58 -9.59 12.91
N PHE A 223 -9.90 -9.38 12.86
CA PHE A 223 -10.56 -8.29 13.56
C PHE A 223 -11.91 -8.77 14.07
N ALA A 224 -12.18 -8.51 15.34
CA ALA A 224 -13.44 -8.80 15.98
C ALA A 224 -13.84 -7.63 16.87
N ARG A 225 -15.14 -7.31 16.90
CA ARG A 225 -15.74 -6.49 17.95
C ARG A 225 -17.04 -7.11 18.41
N GLU A 226 -17.19 -7.28 19.72
CA GLU A 226 -18.36 -7.89 20.35
C GLU A 226 -18.75 -7.07 21.58
N GLY A 227 -20.00 -6.61 21.62
CA GLY A 227 -20.47 -5.71 22.66
C GLY A 227 -19.63 -4.43 22.74
N LYS A 228 -18.96 -4.23 23.89
CA LYS A 228 -18.09 -3.07 24.17
C LYS A 228 -16.60 -3.39 24.06
N GLN A 229 -16.23 -4.47 23.38
CA GLN A 229 -14.84 -4.89 23.23
C GLN A 229 -14.49 -5.00 21.75
N ALA A 230 -13.27 -4.60 21.40
CA ALA A 230 -12.68 -4.76 20.08
C ALA A 230 -11.27 -5.36 20.19
N GLU A 231 -10.93 -6.20 19.22
CA GLU A 231 -9.65 -6.88 19.12
C GLU A 231 -9.24 -6.95 17.65
N ALA A 232 -7.98 -6.59 17.38
CA ALA A 232 -7.35 -6.77 16.08
C ALA A 232 -5.98 -7.43 16.23
N ILE A 233 -5.64 -8.31 15.32
CA ILE A 233 -4.30 -8.90 15.19
C ILE A 233 -3.70 -8.44 13.88
N PHE A 234 -2.50 -7.89 13.93
CA PHE A 234 -1.76 -7.38 12.78
C PHE A 234 -0.43 -8.12 12.59
N ALA A 235 -0.12 -8.49 11.36
CA ALA A 235 1.26 -8.76 10.94
C ALA A 235 1.89 -7.45 10.49
N THR A 236 3.01 -7.08 11.09
CA THR A 236 3.68 -5.82 10.79
C THR A 236 5.05 -6.08 10.20
N GLN A 237 5.42 -5.29 9.20
CA GLN A 237 6.73 -5.29 8.56
C GLN A 237 7.28 -3.87 8.59
N VAL A 238 8.41 -3.70 9.27
CA VAL A 238 9.08 -2.41 9.44
C VAL A 238 10.43 -2.47 8.75
N HIS A 239 10.62 -1.62 7.73
CA HIS A 239 11.91 -1.42 7.09
C HIS A 239 12.51 -0.11 7.57
N TYR A 240 13.69 -0.17 8.14
CA TYR A 240 14.34 0.99 8.77
C TYR A 240 15.85 0.96 8.56
N ARG A 241 16.51 2.07 8.84
CA ARG A 241 17.97 2.16 8.94
C ARG A 241 18.38 3.27 9.89
N ILE A 242 19.66 3.34 10.23
CA ILE A 242 20.21 4.50 10.94
C ILE A 242 20.14 5.73 10.03
N GLY A 243 19.43 6.77 10.49
CA GLY A 243 19.07 7.94 9.69
C GLY A 243 19.94 9.20 9.89
N VAL A 244 20.96 9.12 10.75
CA VAL A 244 21.84 10.27 11.05
C VAL A 244 22.87 10.50 9.94
N ALA A 245 23.52 11.68 9.89
CA ALA A 245 24.47 11.98 8.81
C ALA A 245 25.84 11.32 9.02
N SER A 246 26.20 11.04 10.27
CA SER A 246 27.46 10.41 10.66
C SER A 246 27.30 9.58 11.93
N PRO A 247 28.16 8.58 12.19
CA PRO A 247 28.07 7.78 13.41
C PRO A 247 28.11 8.62 14.70
N SER A 248 28.84 9.73 14.73
CA SER A 248 28.94 10.60 15.91
C SER A 248 27.63 11.31 16.28
N GLU A 249 26.65 11.35 15.37
CA GLU A 249 25.31 11.86 15.64
C GLU A 249 24.37 10.78 16.22
N TRP A 250 24.75 9.50 16.16
CA TRP A 250 23.97 8.44 16.79
C TRP A 250 24.01 8.59 18.32
N PRO A 251 22.86 8.61 19.04
CA PRO A 251 22.83 8.95 20.46
C PRO A 251 23.81 8.16 21.33
N VAL A 252 23.88 6.83 21.15
CA VAL A 252 24.81 6.00 21.93
C VAL A 252 26.27 6.35 21.61
N GLN A 253 26.60 6.59 20.34
CA GLN A 253 27.97 6.95 19.94
C GLN A 253 28.37 8.34 20.44
N LYS A 254 27.44 9.29 20.41
CA LYS A 254 27.64 10.62 20.98
C LYS A 254 27.96 10.56 22.47
N GLY A 255 27.28 9.68 23.20
CA GLY A 255 27.58 9.37 24.61
C GLY A 255 29.02 8.88 24.83
N ARG A 256 29.47 7.94 24.00
CA ARG A 256 30.84 7.40 24.07
C ARG A 256 31.90 8.47 23.80
N ILE A 257 31.68 9.31 22.78
CA ILE A 257 32.56 10.43 22.43
C ILE A 257 32.61 11.45 23.59
N ARG A 258 31.45 11.83 24.13
CA ARG A 258 31.35 12.77 25.25
C ARG A 258 32.14 12.30 26.48
N PHE A 259 32.10 11.00 26.81
CA PHE A 259 32.90 10.45 27.91
C PHE A 259 34.39 10.71 27.74
N LEU A 260 34.92 10.45 26.53
CA LEU A 260 36.33 10.66 26.24
C LEU A 260 36.70 12.14 26.33
N GLU A 261 35.88 13.03 25.75
CA GLU A 261 36.12 14.48 25.76
C GLU A 261 36.17 15.06 27.17
N GLU A 262 35.22 14.69 28.03
CA GLU A 262 35.12 15.22 29.40
C GLU A 262 36.18 14.67 30.35
N ASN A 263 36.69 13.47 30.11
CA ASN A 263 37.57 12.76 31.04
C ASN A 263 39.00 12.56 30.52
N ARG A 264 39.33 13.03 29.31
CA ARG A 264 40.66 12.85 28.71
C ARG A 264 41.82 13.24 29.63
N SER A 265 41.68 14.31 30.42
CA SER A 265 42.72 14.79 31.35
C SER A 265 42.86 13.93 32.62
N LYS A 266 41.88 13.08 32.92
CA LYS A 266 41.82 12.22 34.11
C LYS A 266 42.17 10.77 33.82
N LEU A 267 42.16 10.37 32.54
CA LEU A 267 42.44 9.00 32.10
C LEU A 267 43.94 8.78 31.87
N THR A 268 44.40 7.56 32.12
CA THR A 268 45.75 7.13 31.74
C THR A 268 45.86 6.97 30.20
N PRO A 269 47.07 7.02 29.62
CA PRO A 269 47.24 6.79 28.18
C PRO A 269 46.66 5.46 27.68
N GLU A 270 46.72 4.41 28.50
CA GLU A 270 46.15 3.10 28.17
C GLU A 270 44.62 3.12 28.17
N GLN A 271 44.00 3.77 29.16
CA GLN A 271 42.54 3.92 29.20
C GLN A 271 42.02 4.78 28.04
N ILE A 272 42.74 5.84 27.67
CA ILE A 272 42.42 6.66 26.48
C ILE A 272 42.42 5.77 25.25
N ARG A 273 43.48 4.96 25.06
CA ARG A 273 43.61 4.05 23.92
C ARG A 273 42.45 3.06 23.84
N GLN A 274 42.05 2.44 24.97
CA GLN A 274 40.93 1.50 25.02
C GLN A 274 39.60 2.16 24.61
N VAL A 275 39.33 3.38 25.10
CA VAL A 275 38.11 4.13 24.74
C VAL A 275 38.14 4.54 23.27
N GLU A 276 39.27 5.04 22.76
CA GLU A 276 39.45 5.41 21.35
C GLU A 276 39.25 4.19 20.43
N GLU A 277 39.83 3.04 20.74
CA GLU A 277 39.65 1.78 20.01
C GLU A 277 38.17 1.36 19.99
N LYS A 278 37.45 1.50 21.12
CA LYS A 278 36.03 1.14 21.21
C LYS A 278 35.14 2.12 20.44
N ILE A 279 35.42 3.41 20.47
CA ILE A 279 34.72 4.43 19.67
C ILE A 279 34.95 4.16 18.18
N ALA A 280 36.18 3.88 17.76
CA ALA A 280 36.51 3.59 16.36
C ALA A 280 35.83 2.31 15.85
N PHE A 281 35.78 1.26 16.68
CA PHE A 281 35.03 0.04 16.38
C PHE A 281 33.57 0.33 16.08
N TRP A 282 32.90 1.07 16.97
CA TRP A 282 31.48 1.41 16.77
C TRP A 282 31.25 2.40 15.62
N ASP A 283 32.19 3.30 15.34
CA ASP A 283 32.12 4.16 14.14
C ASP A 283 32.06 3.32 12.87
N GLN A 284 32.87 2.26 12.79
CA GLN A 284 32.88 1.33 11.65
C GLN A 284 31.58 0.52 11.56
N GLU A 285 31.10 -0.05 12.66
CA GLU A 285 29.84 -0.82 12.67
C GLU A 285 28.65 0.05 12.27
N LEU A 286 28.53 1.24 12.86
CA LEU A 286 27.45 2.18 12.53
C LEU A 286 27.50 2.60 11.06
N ARG A 287 28.69 2.84 10.48
CA ARG A 287 28.80 3.14 9.03
C ARG A 287 28.26 2.00 8.17
N ARG A 288 28.46 0.75 8.57
CA ARG A 288 27.92 -0.41 7.85
C ARG A 288 26.39 -0.42 7.95
N ASP A 289 25.86 -0.28 9.17
CA ASP A 289 24.43 -0.37 9.44
C ASP A 289 23.64 0.83 8.86
N MET A 290 24.27 2.01 8.75
CA MET A 290 23.72 3.17 8.04
C MET A 290 23.50 2.90 6.53
N GLN A 291 24.27 2.00 5.93
CA GLN A 291 24.16 1.68 4.49
C GLN A 291 23.18 0.55 4.20
N GLN A 292 22.84 -0.27 5.19
CA GLN A 292 22.03 -1.48 5.02
C GLN A 292 20.66 -1.30 5.69
N PRO A 293 19.56 -1.30 4.91
CA PRO A 293 18.22 -1.40 5.48
C PRO A 293 18.05 -2.70 6.29
N GLU A 294 17.43 -2.57 7.45
CA GLU A 294 17.01 -3.67 8.30
C GLU A 294 15.50 -3.89 8.18
N GLU A 295 15.06 -5.12 8.47
CA GLU A 295 13.66 -5.51 8.54
C GLU A 295 13.34 -6.11 9.90
N ALA A 296 12.26 -5.63 10.52
CA ALA A 296 11.70 -6.20 11.71
C ALA A 296 10.23 -6.56 11.50
N ASN A 297 9.87 -7.77 11.92
CA ASN A 297 8.52 -8.31 11.81
C ASN A 297 7.97 -8.61 13.20
N LEU A 298 6.70 -8.23 13.43
CA LEU A 298 6.02 -8.45 14.69
C LEU A 298 4.55 -8.81 14.43
N PHE A 299 4.01 -9.72 15.24
CA PHE A 299 2.57 -9.91 15.34
C PHE A 299 2.07 -9.09 16.53
N LEU A 300 1.31 -8.04 16.24
CA LEU A 300 0.74 -7.14 17.23
C LEU A 300 -0.74 -7.44 17.41
N LYS A 301 -1.14 -7.75 18.63
CA LYS A 301 -2.55 -7.77 19.04
C LYS A 301 -2.88 -6.46 19.74
N VAL A 302 -3.93 -5.80 19.29
CA VAL A 302 -4.45 -4.56 19.86
C VAL A 302 -5.87 -4.82 20.35
N VAL A 303 -6.14 -4.53 21.61
CA VAL A 303 -7.49 -4.64 22.19
C VAL A 303 -7.90 -3.28 22.75
N ALA A 304 -9.19 -2.99 22.68
CA ALA A 304 -9.73 -1.77 23.28
C ALA A 304 -11.20 -1.95 23.68
N GLU A 305 -11.64 -1.14 24.64
CA GLU A 305 -13.05 -1.00 24.98
C GLU A 305 -13.72 0.06 24.09
N LEU A 306 -15.01 -0.12 23.85
CA LEU A 306 -15.84 0.78 23.05
C LEU A 306 -16.85 1.53 23.94
N ASN A 307 -17.11 2.79 23.62
CA ASN A 307 -18.17 3.57 24.25
C ASN A 307 -19.56 3.15 23.74
N ASP A 308 -20.63 3.78 24.26
CA ASP A 308 -22.01 3.46 23.85
C ASP A 308 -22.33 3.80 22.38
N ARG A 309 -21.46 4.55 21.71
CA ARG A 309 -21.54 4.86 20.27
C ARG A 309 -20.72 3.89 19.40
N GLY A 310 -20.01 2.95 20.02
CA GLY A 310 -19.13 2.00 19.32
C GLY A 310 -17.76 2.57 18.95
N GLU A 311 -17.36 3.71 19.52
CA GLU A 311 -16.05 4.35 19.29
C GLU A 311 -15.03 3.84 20.32
N VAL A 312 -13.75 3.75 19.93
CA VAL A 312 -12.68 3.30 20.83
C VAL A 312 -12.49 4.27 22.00
N LEU A 313 -12.35 3.73 23.21
CA LEU A 313 -11.92 4.49 24.38
C LEU A 313 -10.39 4.51 24.45
N PRO A 314 -9.71 5.63 24.16
CA PRO A 314 -8.26 5.65 23.96
C PRO A 314 -7.45 5.15 25.17
N ALA A 315 -7.92 5.43 26.39
CA ALA A 315 -7.26 5.02 27.63
C ALA A 315 -7.30 3.49 27.88
N THR A 316 -8.12 2.76 27.13
CA THR A 316 -8.31 1.31 27.29
C THR A 316 -7.52 0.49 26.28
N VAL A 317 -6.89 1.16 25.30
CA VAL A 317 -6.09 0.49 24.25
C VAL A 317 -4.90 -0.21 24.90
N LYS A 318 -4.80 -1.52 24.70
CA LYS A 318 -3.69 -2.35 25.16
C LYS A 318 -3.06 -3.08 23.98
N PHE A 319 -1.74 -3.15 24.00
CA PHE A 319 -0.95 -3.82 23.00
C PHE A 319 -0.37 -5.12 23.56
N PHE A 320 -0.24 -6.12 22.70
CA PHE A 320 0.38 -7.40 22.99
C PHE A 320 1.26 -7.79 21.81
N TYR A 321 2.37 -8.46 22.07
CA TYR A 321 3.19 -9.07 21.03
C TYR A 321 3.15 -10.59 21.12
N GLN A 322 3.31 -11.27 19.99
CA GLN A 322 3.38 -12.72 19.96
C GLN A 322 4.80 -13.23 20.29
N ASP A 323 4.90 -14.16 21.24
CA ASP A 323 6.13 -14.89 21.55
C ASP A 323 6.40 -16.02 20.52
N PRO A 324 7.59 -16.66 20.53
CA PRO A 324 7.90 -17.75 19.60
C PRO A 324 7.01 -19.00 19.73
N LEU A 325 6.24 -19.13 20.82
CA LEU A 325 5.29 -20.22 21.05
C LEU A 325 3.88 -19.88 20.57
N GLY A 326 3.66 -18.65 20.07
CA GLY A 326 2.38 -18.18 19.57
C GLY A 326 1.51 -17.47 20.61
N ASN A 327 1.98 -17.30 21.85
CA ASN A 327 1.23 -16.64 22.92
C ASN A 327 1.33 -15.12 22.82
N TYR A 328 0.25 -14.41 23.12
CA TYR A 328 0.24 -12.94 23.17
C TYR A 328 0.56 -12.45 24.59
N LEU A 329 1.71 -11.80 24.74
CA LEU A 329 2.19 -11.23 26.00
C LEU A 329 1.94 -9.71 26.03
N PRO A 330 1.57 -9.12 27.18
CA PRO A 330 1.40 -7.68 27.31
C PRO A 330 2.64 -6.91 26.83
N PHE A 331 2.44 -5.88 26.03
CA PHE A 331 3.51 -5.04 25.54
C PHE A 331 3.81 -3.91 26.54
N ASN A 332 4.94 -3.99 27.24
CA ASN A 332 5.42 -2.90 28.10
C ASN A 332 6.62 -2.21 27.45
N LYS A 333 6.53 -0.91 27.21
CA LYS A 333 7.60 -0.14 26.54
C LYS A 333 8.97 -0.22 27.23
N GLN A 334 8.99 -0.46 28.55
CA GLN A 334 10.23 -0.59 29.33
C GLN A 334 11.05 -1.83 28.97
N ASP A 335 10.41 -2.86 28.40
CA ASP A 335 11.07 -4.09 27.99
C ASP A 335 11.76 -3.95 26.61
N TRP A 336 11.57 -2.80 25.94
CA TRP A 336 11.98 -2.55 24.56
C TRP A 336 12.97 -1.36 24.50
N PRO A 337 14.28 -1.63 24.32
CA PRO A 337 15.32 -0.59 24.29
C PRO A 337 15.08 0.52 23.27
N GLN A 338 14.32 0.27 22.21
CA GLN A 338 14.04 1.22 21.15
C GLN A 338 13.15 2.40 21.61
N PHE A 339 12.45 2.27 22.74
CA PHE A 339 11.70 3.37 23.36
C PHE A 339 12.54 4.30 24.23
N ALA A 340 13.81 3.97 24.51
CA ALA A 340 14.69 4.83 25.28
C ALA A 340 14.82 6.20 24.59
N SER A 341 14.79 7.28 25.37
CA SER A 341 15.02 8.63 24.88
C SER A 341 16.46 8.80 24.38
N ALA A 342 16.69 9.82 23.54
CA ALA A 342 18.04 10.12 23.07
C ALA A 342 19.01 10.41 24.23
N ALA A 343 18.54 11.02 25.32
CA ALA A 343 19.34 11.28 26.51
C ALA A 343 19.72 9.99 27.26
N GLU A 344 18.78 9.04 27.39
CA GLU A 344 19.05 7.73 27.99
C GLU A 344 20.05 6.93 27.14
N LEU A 345 19.92 6.97 25.81
CA LEU A 345 20.86 6.33 24.89
C LEU A 345 22.26 6.98 24.93
N GLU A 346 22.34 8.31 24.99
CA GLU A 346 23.59 9.03 25.22
C GLU A 346 24.21 8.65 26.57
N GLN A 347 23.41 8.56 27.63
CA GLN A 347 23.90 8.17 28.95
C GLN A 347 24.39 6.72 28.97
N GLN A 348 23.69 5.81 28.29
CA GLN A 348 24.13 4.43 28.09
C GLN A 348 25.51 4.39 27.44
N GLY A 349 25.71 5.10 26.33
CA GLY A 349 27.01 5.17 25.65
C GLY A 349 28.12 5.74 26.54
N TYR A 350 27.81 6.74 27.36
CA TYR A 350 28.74 7.31 28.32
C TYR A 350 29.14 6.29 29.40
N ASP A 351 28.15 5.60 29.98
CA ASP A 351 28.37 4.63 31.05
C ASP A 351 29.09 3.37 30.55
N GLU A 352 28.86 2.96 29.29
CA GLU A 352 29.62 1.89 28.63
C GLU A 352 31.14 2.19 28.65
N MET A 353 31.53 3.43 28.35
CA MET A 353 32.94 3.82 28.37
C MET A 353 33.47 3.93 29.82
N ARG A 354 32.67 4.45 30.75
CA ARG A 354 33.01 4.48 32.18
C ARG A 354 33.33 3.09 32.73
N GLN A 355 32.49 2.10 32.39
CA GLN A 355 32.67 0.72 32.82
C GLN A 355 33.89 0.08 32.16
N LEU A 356 34.15 0.38 30.87
CA LEU A 356 35.29 -0.16 30.13
C LEU A 356 36.63 0.13 30.81
N VAL A 357 36.79 1.34 31.35
CA VAL A 357 38.05 1.78 31.98
C VAL A 357 38.10 1.56 33.49
N VAL A 358 37.10 0.87 34.07
CA VAL A 358 36.93 0.61 35.51
C VAL A 358 37.09 1.89 36.33
N TRP A 359 36.31 2.92 35.96
CA TRP A 359 36.36 4.23 36.61
C TRP A 359 35.52 4.32 37.88
#